data_AF-A0A7C4UKJ5-F1
#
_entry.id   AF-A0A7C4UKJ5-F1
#
_cell.length_a   1.000
_cell.length_b   1.000
_cell.length_c   1.000
_cell.angle_alpha   90.00
_cell.angle_beta   90.00
_cell.angle_gamma   90.00
#
_symmetry.space_group_name_H-M   'P 1'
#
loop_
_entity.id
_entity.type
_entity.pdbx_description
1 polymer ?
#
loop_
_entity_poly.entity_id
_entity_poly.type
_entity_poly.pdbx_seq_one_letter_code
_entity_poly.pdbx_strand_id
1 'polypeptide(L)'
;MGGIASLCGTTVSALYAANPGLSGYLYAGQTIVIPDGGCYTCPPPVSSGTYTVQWGDTFASIAQKFGISVSALWSANPQIPNINYIYAGQLIYVPGYSPITIVPVTTEPPPLSYGSVPAGSDFGKVYLSNRANGDVYVSLQGTAKDGTRIIREYPVSGNSNAKIPAGWYLYVAWVGGEKFEGTFRLTAGEDVTITFYKDKVTVQ
;
A
#
# COMPACT_ATOMS: atom_id res chain seq x y z
N MET A 1 -5.52 4.25 -17.77
CA MET A 1 -4.74 3.41 -18.70
C MET A 1 -3.60 4.15 -19.40
N GLY A 2 -3.82 5.33 -20.04
CA GLY A 2 -2.74 6.07 -20.74
C GLY A 2 -1.48 6.35 -19.91
N GLY A 3 -1.63 6.78 -18.66
CA GLY A 3 -0.49 7.02 -17.76
C GLY A 3 0.32 5.76 -17.45
N ILE A 4 -0.34 4.60 -17.31
CA ILE A 4 0.34 3.32 -17.04
C ILE A 4 1.05 2.82 -18.29
N ALA A 5 0.43 2.93 -19.47
CA ALA A 5 1.07 2.59 -20.74
C ALA A 5 2.38 3.38 -20.93
N SER A 6 2.30 4.69 -20.71
CA SER A 6 3.47 5.59 -20.79
C SER A 6 4.54 5.26 -19.76
N LEU A 7 4.16 4.86 -18.54
CA LEU A 7 5.09 4.48 -17.48
C LEU A 7 5.77 3.13 -17.76
N CYS A 8 5.03 2.16 -18.25
CA CYS A 8 5.55 0.83 -18.51
C CYS A 8 6.28 0.74 -19.87
N GLY A 9 6.26 1.79 -20.70
CA GLY A 9 6.85 1.72 -22.04
C GLY A 9 6.12 0.73 -22.94
N THR A 10 4.81 0.59 -22.76
CA THR A 10 3.91 -0.24 -23.58
C THR A 10 2.80 0.62 -24.18
N THR A 11 1.91 0.04 -24.99
CA THR A 11 0.77 0.77 -25.57
C THR A 11 -0.52 0.52 -24.79
N VAL A 12 -1.44 1.49 -24.81
CA VAL A 12 -2.78 1.32 -24.23
C VAL A 12 -3.49 0.12 -24.85
N SER A 13 -3.32 -0.10 -26.15
CA SER A 13 -3.88 -1.25 -26.88
C SER A 13 -3.33 -2.58 -26.37
N ALA A 14 -2.01 -2.68 -26.20
CA ALA A 14 -1.37 -3.88 -25.65
C ALA A 14 -1.82 -4.17 -24.22
N LEU A 15 -1.99 -3.14 -23.38
CA LEU A 15 -2.52 -3.32 -22.02
C LEU A 15 -3.94 -3.87 -22.01
N TYR A 16 -4.84 -3.40 -22.87
CA TYR A 16 -6.18 -3.99 -22.97
C TYR A 16 -6.15 -5.41 -23.52
N ALA A 17 -5.28 -5.69 -24.49
CA ALA A 17 -5.13 -7.05 -25.05
C ALA A 17 -4.63 -8.06 -24.01
N ALA A 18 -3.72 -7.65 -23.13
CA ALA A 18 -3.20 -8.49 -22.04
C ALA A 18 -4.17 -8.66 -20.86
N ASN A 19 -5.23 -7.85 -20.79
CA ASN A 19 -6.18 -7.81 -19.68
C ASN A 19 -7.63 -7.84 -20.20
N PRO A 20 -8.05 -8.97 -20.78
CA PRO A 20 -9.41 -9.12 -21.29
C PRO A 20 -10.43 -8.89 -20.17
N GLY A 21 -11.42 -8.01 -20.41
CA GLY A 21 -12.49 -7.67 -19.45
C GLY A 21 -12.29 -6.39 -18.64
N LEU A 22 -11.19 -5.66 -18.83
CA LEU A 22 -11.00 -4.33 -18.22
C LEU A 22 -12.05 -3.32 -18.72
N SER A 23 -12.79 -2.70 -17.80
CA SER A 23 -13.92 -1.81 -18.08
C SER A 23 -13.55 -0.34 -18.36
N GLY A 24 -12.30 -0.07 -18.75
CA GLY A 24 -11.78 1.28 -19.00
C GLY A 24 -11.48 2.11 -17.75
N TYR A 25 -12.08 1.74 -16.61
CA TYR A 25 -11.77 2.27 -15.28
C TYR A 25 -10.83 1.32 -14.53
N LEU A 26 -9.98 1.90 -13.68
CA LEU A 26 -9.13 1.16 -12.76
C LEU A 26 -9.50 1.54 -11.33
N TYR A 27 -9.61 0.54 -10.48
CA TYR A 27 -9.83 0.71 -9.05
C TYR A 27 -8.52 0.56 -8.29
N ALA A 28 -8.39 1.26 -7.16
CA ALA A 28 -7.24 1.07 -6.28
C ALA A 28 -7.17 -0.40 -5.82
N GLY A 29 -5.97 -0.98 -5.84
CA GLY A 29 -5.74 -2.39 -5.52
C GLY A 29 -6.02 -3.37 -6.68
N GLN A 30 -6.53 -2.89 -7.82
CA GLN A 30 -6.76 -3.72 -8.99
C GLN A 30 -5.43 -4.18 -9.61
N THR A 31 -5.25 -5.51 -9.69
CA THR A 31 -4.08 -6.11 -10.33
C THR A 31 -4.32 -6.22 -11.84
N ILE A 32 -3.33 -5.81 -12.63
CA ILE A 32 -3.32 -5.93 -14.10
C ILE A 32 -2.01 -6.57 -14.57
N VAL A 33 -2.09 -7.28 -15.69
CA VAL A 33 -0.96 -7.87 -16.39
C VAL A 33 -0.30 -6.81 -17.28
N ILE A 34 1.01 -6.63 -17.19
CA ILE A 34 1.77 -5.79 -18.11
C ILE A 34 2.40 -6.69 -19.18
N PRO A 35 2.04 -6.54 -20.47
CA PRO A 35 2.60 -7.36 -21.54
C PRO A 35 4.10 -7.07 -21.74
N ASP A 36 4.83 -8.08 -22.20
CA ASP A 36 6.27 -8.06 -22.54
C ASP A 36 7.26 -7.78 -21.39
N GLY A 37 6.80 -7.92 -20.13
CA GLY A 37 7.65 -7.80 -18.93
C GLY A 37 8.24 -6.40 -18.70
N GLY A 38 7.83 -5.42 -19.52
CA GLY A 38 8.33 -4.06 -19.50
C GLY A 38 7.60 -3.20 -18.49
N CYS A 39 8.13 -3.11 -17.27
CA CYS A 39 8.05 -1.89 -16.48
C CYS A 39 9.41 -1.21 -16.60
N TYR A 40 9.78 -0.70 -17.78
CA TYR A 40 11.16 -0.20 -17.98
C TYR A 40 11.48 1.08 -17.18
N THR A 41 10.48 1.67 -16.51
CA THR A 41 10.68 2.74 -15.53
C THR A 41 10.09 2.43 -14.14
N CYS A 42 9.82 1.16 -13.83
CA CYS A 42 9.89 0.79 -12.42
C CYS A 42 11.38 0.61 -12.16
N PRO A 43 12.07 1.56 -11.47
CA PRO A 43 13.42 1.27 -11.03
C PRO A 43 13.39 -0.10 -10.33
N PRO A 44 14.32 -1.02 -10.65
CA PRO A 44 14.38 -2.29 -9.93
C PRO A 44 14.33 -1.98 -8.44
N PRO A 45 13.57 -2.73 -7.63
CA PRO A 45 13.34 -2.39 -6.24
C PRO A 45 14.68 -2.13 -5.59
N VAL A 46 14.94 -0.86 -5.26
CA VAL A 46 16.14 -0.46 -4.55
C VAL A 46 16.01 -1.07 -3.17
N SER A 47 16.69 -2.19 -2.95
CA SER A 47 16.90 -2.70 -1.61
C SER A 47 17.76 -1.66 -0.89
N SER A 48 17.10 -0.85 -0.05
CA SER A 48 17.77 -0.09 0.98
C SER A 48 18.70 1.04 0.48
N GLY A 49 18.39 1.71 -0.64
CA GLY A 49 19.23 2.78 -1.19
C GLY A 49 20.52 2.31 -1.86
N THR A 50 20.59 1.01 -2.17
CA THR A 50 21.69 0.38 -2.89
C THR A 50 21.23 -0.20 -4.21
N TYR A 51 22.12 -0.20 -5.21
CA TYR A 51 21.93 -0.77 -6.53
C TYR A 51 23.06 -1.75 -6.82
N THR A 52 22.70 -2.94 -7.32
CA THR A 52 23.68 -3.90 -7.83
C THR A 52 23.92 -3.59 -9.31
N VAL A 53 25.14 -3.19 -9.65
CA VAL A 53 25.58 -2.91 -11.02
C VAL A 53 25.34 -4.13 -11.90
N GLN A 54 24.75 -3.92 -13.07
CA GLN A 54 24.47 -4.97 -14.05
C GLN A 54 25.51 -4.95 -15.17
N TRP A 55 25.56 -6.02 -15.96
CA TRP A 55 26.45 -6.08 -17.12
C TRP A 55 26.08 -4.97 -18.12
N GLY A 56 27.08 -4.18 -18.53
CA GLY A 56 26.90 -3.05 -19.45
C GLY A 56 26.50 -1.72 -18.78
N ASP A 57 26.35 -1.69 -17.46
CA ASP A 57 26.08 -0.43 -16.75
C ASP A 57 27.30 0.50 -16.75
N THR A 58 27.02 1.80 -16.77
CA THR A 58 27.98 2.88 -16.51
C THR A 58 27.41 3.80 -15.43
N PHE A 59 28.27 4.59 -14.78
CA PHE A 59 27.80 5.62 -13.85
C PHE A 59 26.79 6.59 -14.48
N ALA A 60 26.97 6.90 -15.78
CA ALA A 60 26.05 7.76 -16.53
C ALA A 60 24.68 7.10 -16.77
N SER A 61 24.65 5.85 -17.24
CA SER A 61 23.40 5.13 -17.48
C SER A 61 22.63 4.86 -16.17
N ILE A 62 23.35 4.58 -15.08
CA ILE A 62 22.76 4.41 -13.76
C ILE A 62 22.19 5.75 -13.24
N ALA A 63 22.97 6.83 -13.28
CA ALA A 63 22.50 8.14 -12.84
C ALA A 63 21.25 8.58 -13.62
N GLN A 64 21.25 8.38 -14.94
CA GLN A 64 20.09 8.65 -15.80
C GLN A 64 18.88 7.78 -15.42
N LYS A 65 19.08 6.48 -15.17
CA LYS A 65 18.03 5.53 -14.75
C LYS A 65 17.36 5.96 -13.44
N PHE A 66 18.09 6.60 -12.53
CA PHE A 66 17.58 7.06 -11.25
C PHE A 66 17.21 8.54 -11.21
N GLY A 67 17.35 9.27 -12.34
CA GLY A 67 17.01 10.68 -12.43
C GLY A 67 17.91 11.60 -11.58
N ILE A 68 19.16 11.20 -11.32
CA ILE A 68 20.13 11.97 -10.54
C ILE A 68 21.32 12.38 -11.41
N SER A 69 22.15 13.30 -10.93
CA SER A 69 23.40 13.63 -11.62
C SER A 69 24.47 12.57 -11.36
N VAL A 70 25.37 12.39 -12.34
CA VAL A 70 26.56 11.54 -12.18
C VAL A 70 27.41 12.00 -10.99
N SER A 71 27.50 13.31 -10.77
CA SER A 71 28.21 13.89 -9.63
C SER A 71 27.57 13.49 -8.30
N ALA A 72 26.24 13.51 -8.18
CA ALA A 72 25.55 13.10 -6.97
C ALA A 72 25.79 11.62 -6.70
N LEU A 73 25.61 10.77 -7.71
CA LEU A 73 25.87 9.33 -7.60
C LEU A 73 27.32 9.05 -7.18
N TRP A 74 28.29 9.79 -7.72
CA TRP A 74 29.69 9.61 -7.37
C TRP A 74 30.02 10.09 -5.97
N SER A 75 29.51 11.26 -5.56
CA SER A 75 29.66 11.76 -4.19
C SER A 75 29.08 10.81 -3.14
N ALA A 76 28.02 10.06 -3.48
CA ALA A 76 27.44 9.04 -2.61
C ALA A 76 28.29 7.75 -2.51
N ASN A 77 29.27 7.57 -3.39
CA ASN A 77 30.12 6.39 -3.45
C ASN A 77 31.61 6.74 -3.34
N PRO A 78 32.07 7.28 -2.20
CA PRO A 78 33.47 7.68 -2.00
C PRO A 78 34.45 6.50 -2.09
N GLN A 79 33.97 5.25 -1.95
CA GLN A 79 34.74 4.04 -2.14
C GLN A 79 35.08 3.74 -3.62
N ILE A 80 34.50 4.47 -4.57
CA ILE A 80 34.77 4.34 -6.01
C ILE A 80 35.67 5.49 -6.45
N PRO A 81 37.00 5.29 -6.53
CA PRO A 81 37.94 6.36 -6.87
C PRO A 81 37.85 6.78 -8.34
N ASN A 82 37.28 5.92 -9.20
CA ASN A 82 37.14 6.20 -10.63
C ASN A 82 35.82 5.61 -11.16
N ILE A 83 34.93 6.49 -11.61
CA ILE A 83 33.58 6.17 -12.09
C ILE A 83 33.55 5.30 -13.36
N ASN A 84 34.66 5.21 -14.09
CA ASN A 84 34.78 4.36 -15.28
C ASN A 84 35.07 2.90 -14.93
N TYR A 85 35.35 2.58 -13.66
CA TYR A 85 35.66 1.24 -13.20
C TYR A 85 34.61 0.75 -12.20
N ILE A 86 33.44 0.39 -12.73
CA ILE A 86 32.43 -0.38 -12.02
C ILE A 86 32.25 -1.75 -12.66
N TYR A 87 31.89 -2.75 -11.86
CA TYR A 87 31.78 -4.13 -12.29
C TYR A 87 30.38 -4.68 -12.04
N ALA A 88 29.91 -5.55 -12.93
CA ALA A 88 28.67 -6.28 -12.69
C ALA A 88 28.73 -7.03 -11.34
N GLY A 89 27.64 -6.98 -10.58
CA GLY A 89 27.55 -7.51 -9.22
C GLY A 89 28.04 -6.56 -8.12
N GLN A 90 28.67 -5.43 -8.47
CA GLN A 90 29.12 -4.44 -7.49
C GLN A 90 27.93 -3.68 -6.89
N LEU A 91 27.89 -3.56 -5.56
CA LEU A 91 26.91 -2.71 -4.88
C LEU A 91 27.38 -1.26 -4.83
N ILE A 92 26.49 -0.35 -5.20
CA ILE A 92 26.70 1.10 -5.11
C ILE A 92 25.50 1.77 -4.44
N TYR A 93 25.74 2.90 -3.77
CA TYR A 93 24.71 3.72 -3.13
C TYR A 93 24.07 4.68 -4.14
N VAL A 94 22.75 4.79 -4.13
CA VAL A 94 22.03 5.75 -4.99
C VAL A 94 21.43 6.85 -4.09
N PRO A 95 21.96 8.09 -4.13
CA PRO A 95 21.48 9.16 -3.26
C PRO A 95 20.06 9.60 -3.64
N GLY A 96 19.30 10.12 -2.67
CA GLY A 96 17.89 10.49 -2.85
C GLY A 96 16.93 9.30 -2.78
N TYR A 97 17.45 8.09 -2.93
CA TYR A 97 16.82 6.86 -2.47
C TYR A 97 17.49 6.51 -1.15
N SER A 98 17.06 7.16 -0.07
CA SER A 98 17.29 6.56 1.24
C SER A 98 16.79 5.11 1.14
N PRO A 99 17.42 4.13 1.84
CA PRO A 99 16.59 3.03 2.29
C PRO A 99 15.29 3.67 2.76
N ILE A 100 14.15 3.19 2.24
CA ILE A 100 13.02 3.15 3.13
C ILE A 100 13.61 2.33 4.26
N THR A 101 14.08 3.00 5.31
CA THR A 101 14.08 2.42 6.62
C THR A 101 12.58 2.21 6.76
N ILE A 102 12.11 1.04 6.30
CA ILE A 102 11.27 0.22 7.12
C ILE A 102 12.10 0.09 8.39
N VAL A 103 12.05 1.17 9.21
CA VAL A 103 11.85 0.99 10.62
C VAL A 103 10.78 -0.07 10.59
N PRO A 104 11.05 -1.31 11.04
CA PRO A 104 9.96 -2.22 11.26
C PRO A 104 8.96 -1.34 11.99
N VAL A 105 7.82 -1.10 11.34
CA VAL A 105 6.73 -0.33 11.93
C VAL A 105 6.24 -1.31 12.98
N THR A 106 6.99 -1.38 14.10
CA THR A 106 6.72 -2.22 15.26
C THR A 106 5.43 -1.76 15.93
N THR A 107 4.93 -0.60 15.49
CA THR A 107 3.63 -0.05 15.81
C THR A 107 2.86 0.19 14.52
N GLU A 108 1.97 -0.75 14.17
CA GLU A 108 0.90 -0.59 13.18
C GLU A 108 0.39 0.87 13.09
N PRO A 109 0.23 1.46 11.89
CA PRO A 109 -0.15 2.86 11.77
C PRO A 109 -1.45 3.13 12.56
N PRO A 110 -1.54 4.26 13.28
CA PRO A 110 -2.70 4.53 14.09
C PRO A 110 -3.96 4.56 13.21
N PRO A 111 -5.12 4.12 13.73
CA PRO A 111 -6.37 4.19 13.01
C PRO A 111 -6.64 5.60 12.48
N LEU A 112 -6.99 5.72 11.20
CA LEU A 112 -7.39 7.00 10.63
C LEU A 112 -8.86 7.26 10.96
N SER A 113 -9.15 8.49 11.36
CA SER A 113 -10.49 8.94 11.72
C SER A 113 -10.87 10.11 10.84
N TYR A 114 -11.95 9.98 10.09
CA TYR A 114 -12.50 11.07 9.28
C TYR A 114 -13.87 11.48 9.81
N GLY A 115 -14.05 12.80 9.98
CA GLY A 115 -15.25 13.43 10.55
C GLY A 115 -15.12 13.80 12.04
N SER A 116 -16.05 14.63 12.51
CA SER A 116 -16.18 14.98 13.93
C SER A 116 -17.20 14.07 14.59
N VAL A 117 -16.86 13.47 15.73
CA VAL A 117 -17.85 12.73 16.54
C VAL A 117 -18.75 13.72 17.27
N PRO A 118 -20.08 13.64 17.14
CA PRO A 118 -20.98 14.54 17.86
C PRO A 118 -20.80 14.44 19.37
N ALA A 119 -20.84 15.58 20.06
CA ALA A 119 -20.79 15.62 21.52
C ALA A 119 -21.99 14.87 22.12
N GLY A 120 -21.74 14.03 23.12
CA GLY A 120 -22.79 13.20 23.74
C GLY A 120 -23.20 11.96 22.93
N SER A 121 -22.43 11.58 21.90
CA SER A 121 -22.64 10.30 21.22
C SER A 121 -22.55 9.14 22.21
N ASP A 122 -23.49 8.20 22.10
CA ASP A 122 -23.35 6.90 22.75
C ASP A 122 -22.28 6.07 22.02
N PHE A 123 -21.53 5.24 22.74
CA PHE A 123 -20.43 4.45 22.17
C PHE A 123 -20.58 2.96 22.49
N GLY A 124 -20.13 2.12 21.56
CA GLY A 124 -19.84 0.72 21.78
C GLY A 124 -18.36 0.41 21.52
N LYS A 125 -17.96 -0.85 21.72
CA LYS A 125 -16.63 -1.33 21.30
C LYS A 125 -16.74 -2.30 20.15
N VAL A 126 -15.80 -2.21 19.22
CA VAL A 126 -15.59 -3.19 18.16
C VAL A 126 -14.23 -3.85 18.37
N TYR A 127 -14.20 -5.16 18.57
CA TYR A 127 -12.97 -5.95 18.56
C TYR A 127 -12.67 -6.39 17.13
N LEU A 128 -11.44 -6.17 16.68
CA LEU A 128 -10.94 -6.56 15.38
C LEU A 128 -9.93 -7.68 15.60
N SER A 129 -10.15 -8.85 14.99
CA SER A 129 -9.26 -10.01 15.14
C SER A 129 -8.80 -10.52 13.78
N ASN A 130 -7.50 -10.39 13.49
CA ASN A 130 -6.90 -10.97 12.31
C ASN A 130 -6.53 -12.45 12.55
N ARG A 131 -7.15 -13.33 11.77
CA ARG A 131 -6.88 -14.78 11.69
C ARG A 131 -6.46 -15.21 10.29
N ALA A 132 -6.22 -14.27 9.39
CA ALA A 132 -5.90 -14.51 7.98
C ALA A 132 -4.43 -14.83 7.72
N ASN A 133 -3.54 -14.64 8.69
CA ASN A 133 -2.09 -14.79 8.55
C ASN A 133 -1.55 -13.97 7.35
N GLY A 134 -2.03 -12.73 7.22
CA GLY A 134 -1.70 -11.80 6.17
C GLY A 134 -2.25 -10.41 6.49
N ASP A 135 -1.96 -9.44 5.63
CA ASP A 135 -2.36 -8.06 5.83
C ASP A 135 -3.89 -7.91 5.80
N VAL A 136 -4.42 -7.24 6.82
CA VAL A 136 -5.84 -6.92 6.93
C VAL A 136 -6.01 -5.43 7.14
N TYR A 137 -6.97 -4.86 6.43
CA TYR A 137 -7.40 -3.49 6.59
C TYR A 137 -8.93 -3.44 6.58
N VAL A 138 -9.54 -2.62 7.43
CA VAL A 138 -10.99 -2.44 7.47
C VAL A 138 -11.38 -0.97 7.62
N SER A 139 -12.34 -0.55 6.81
CA SER A 139 -13.05 0.73 6.90
C SER A 139 -14.42 0.50 7.51
N LEU A 140 -14.73 1.17 8.63
CA LEU A 140 -16.02 1.19 9.29
C LEU A 140 -16.71 2.52 8.96
N GLN A 141 -17.75 2.44 8.14
CA GLN A 141 -18.50 3.59 7.65
C GLN A 141 -19.88 3.59 8.31
N GLY A 142 -20.12 4.54 9.21
CA GLY A 142 -21.36 4.63 9.97
C GLY A 142 -22.00 6.00 9.88
N THR A 143 -23.24 6.07 10.35
CA THR A 143 -23.97 7.32 10.54
C THR A 143 -24.39 7.39 12.00
N ALA A 144 -23.95 8.44 12.71
CA ALA A 144 -24.36 8.70 14.08
C ALA A 144 -25.86 9.06 14.15
N LYS A 145 -26.42 9.06 15.37
CA LYS A 145 -27.85 9.34 15.62
C LYS A 145 -28.33 10.68 15.04
N ASP A 146 -27.45 11.66 14.94
CA ASP A 146 -27.73 13.00 14.41
C ASP A 146 -27.55 13.13 12.88
N GLY A 147 -27.24 12.03 12.18
CA GLY A 147 -27.02 12.02 10.74
C GLY A 147 -25.57 12.26 10.31
N THR A 148 -24.64 12.47 11.24
CA THR A 148 -23.22 12.67 10.92
C THR A 148 -22.58 11.39 10.39
N ARG A 149 -21.99 11.47 9.18
CA ARG A 149 -21.23 10.36 8.58
C ARG A 149 -19.86 10.25 9.25
N ILE A 150 -19.49 9.04 9.65
CA ILE A 150 -18.23 8.72 10.32
C ILE A 150 -17.54 7.62 9.53
N ILE A 151 -16.26 7.82 9.23
CA ILE A 151 -15.42 6.79 8.63
C ILE A 151 -14.23 6.57 9.55
N ARG A 152 -14.01 5.32 9.93
CA ARG A 152 -12.83 4.92 10.69
C ARG A 152 -12.12 3.78 10.01
N GLU A 153 -10.82 3.89 9.88
CA GLU A 153 -10.00 2.97 9.13
C GLU A 153 -8.95 2.36 10.03
N TYR A 154 -8.89 1.04 10.01
CA TYR A 154 -8.05 0.24 10.89
C TYR A 154 -7.22 -0.70 10.04
N PRO A 155 -5.88 -0.57 10.04
CA PRO A 155 -5.07 -1.76 9.84
C PRO A 155 -5.38 -2.76 10.98
N VAL A 156 -5.30 -4.07 10.68
CA VAL A 156 -5.53 -5.13 11.68
C VAL A 156 -4.41 -6.16 11.61
N SER A 157 -3.29 -5.91 12.28
CA SER A 157 -2.13 -6.81 12.33
C SER A 157 -2.30 -8.01 13.28
N GLY A 158 -3.24 -7.91 14.23
CA GLY A 158 -3.51 -8.93 15.25
C GLY A 158 -4.88 -8.74 15.90
N ASN A 159 -4.93 -8.72 17.23
CA ASN A 159 -6.16 -8.40 17.98
C ASN A 159 -6.10 -6.95 18.46
N SER A 160 -7.10 -6.15 18.10
CA SER A 160 -7.25 -4.76 18.54
C SER A 160 -8.70 -4.46 18.88
N ASN A 161 -8.95 -3.30 19.48
CA ASN A 161 -10.31 -2.82 19.71
C ASN A 161 -10.42 -1.33 19.40
N ALA A 162 -11.65 -0.92 19.07
CA ALA A 162 -11.99 0.44 18.72
C ALA A 162 -13.26 0.86 19.46
N LYS A 163 -13.22 2.04 20.10
CA LYS A 163 -14.42 2.68 20.64
C LYS A 163 -15.01 3.61 19.59
N ILE A 164 -16.20 3.27 19.08
CA ILE A 164 -16.87 4.02 18.01
C ILE A 164 -18.33 4.32 18.40
N PRO A 165 -18.96 5.38 17.85
CA PRO A 165 -20.34 5.70 18.18
C PRO A 165 -21.31 4.55 17.86
N ALA A 166 -22.33 4.39 18.67
CA ALA A 166 -23.41 3.45 18.41
C ALA A 166 -24.14 3.84 17.12
N GLY A 167 -24.54 2.85 16.32
CA GLY A 167 -25.17 3.09 15.03
C GLY A 167 -25.12 1.89 14.09
N TRP A 168 -25.59 2.11 12.87
CA TRP A 168 -25.44 1.18 11.76
C TRP A 168 -24.15 1.46 11.00
N TYR A 169 -23.42 0.39 10.67
CA TYR A 169 -22.16 0.45 9.97
C TYR A 169 -22.16 -0.47 8.75
N LEU A 170 -21.60 0.03 7.65
CA LEU A 170 -21.02 -0.76 6.57
C LEU A 170 -19.54 -0.97 6.89
N TYR A 171 -19.07 -2.22 6.88
CA TYR A 171 -17.65 -2.49 6.87
C TYR A 171 -17.20 -2.82 5.43
N VAL A 172 -16.02 -2.33 5.07
CA VAL A 172 -15.28 -2.73 3.87
C VAL A 172 -13.90 -3.18 4.31
N ALA A 173 -13.61 -4.46 4.16
CA ALA A 173 -12.35 -5.07 4.56
C ALA A 173 -11.56 -5.56 3.35
N TRP A 174 -10.25 -5.44 3.42
CA TRP A 174 -9.30 -6.04 2.50
C TRP A 174 -8.46 -7.04 3.29
N VAL A 175 -8.48 -8.30 2.89
CA VAL A 175 -7.75 -9.39 3.54
C VAL A 175 -6.86 -10.04 2.50
N GLY A 176 -5.54 -9.87 2.61
CA GLY A 176 -4.59 -10.42 1.64
C GLY A 176 -4.85 -9.99 0.18
N GLY A 177 -5.48 -8.81 -0.02
CA GLY A 177 -5.86 -8.30 -1.34
C GLY A 177 -7.28 -8.65 -1.80
N GLU A 178 -8.01 -9.50 -1.08
CA GLU A 178 -9.42 -9.81 -1.37
C GLU A 178 -10.37 -8.91 -0.57
N LYS A 179 -11.41 -8.40 -1.24
CA LYS A 179 -12.38 -7.47 -0.64
C LYS A 179 -13.56 -8.24 -0.03
N PHE A 180 -13.89 -7.91 1.22
CA PHE A 180 -15.08 -8.37 1.94
C PHE A 180 -15.88 -7.17 2.42
N GLU A 181 -17.20 -7.26 2.38
CA GLU A 181 -18.08 -6.19 2.86
C GLU A 181 -19.36 -6.73 3.47
N GLY A 182 -19.94 -5.96 4.37
CA GLY A 182 -21.18 -6.31 5.05
C GLY A 182 -21.59 -5.23 6.04
N THR A 183 -22.68 -5.46 6.74
CA THR A 183 -23.21 -4.49 7.70
C THR A 183 -23.33 -5.08 9.09
N PHE A 184 -23.26 -4.21 10.09
CA PHE A 184 -23.56 -4.56 11.47
C PHE A 184 -24.17 -3.37 12.21
N ARG A 185 -24.82 -3.67 13.33
CA ARG A 185 -25.33 -2.67 14.26
C ARG A 185 -24.50 -2.71 15.52
N LEU A 186 -24.07 -1.55 15.99
CA LEU A 186 -23.42 -1.38 17.27
C LEU A 186 -24.37 -0.64 18.22
N THR A 187 -24.75 -1.28 19.32
CA THR A 187 -25.55 -0.65 20.37
C THR A 187 -24.65 -0.03 21.43
N ALA A 188 -25.15 1.00 22.12
CA ALA A 188 -24.45 1.63 23.22
C ALA A 188 -24.15 0.60 24.33
N GLY A 189 -22.88 0.55 24.78
CA GLY A 189 -22.44 -0.37 25.83
C GLY A 189 -22.37 -1.84 25.44
N GLU A 190 -22.70 -2.18 24.18
CA GLU A 190 -22.49 -3.51 23.62
C GLU A 190 -21.14 -3.58 22.89
N ASP A 191 -20.65 -4.80 22.80
CA ASP A 191 -19.39 -5.16 22.16
C ASP A 191 -19.70 -6.00 20.92
N VAL A 192 -19.05 -5.69 19.80
CA VAL A 192 -19.12 -6.47 18.54
C VAL A 192 -17.72 -6.97 18.20
N THR A 193 -17.61 -8.20 17.71
CA THR A 193 -16.34 -8.76 17.23
C THR A 193 -16.37 -8.99 15.73
N ILE A 194 -15.44 -8.39 15.00
CA ILE A 194 -15.18 -8.66 13.59
C ILE A 194 -13.91 -9.49 13.48
N THR A 195 -14.05 -10.71 12.96
CA THR A 195 -12.92 -11.62 12.75
C THR A 195 -12.66 -11.80 11.27
N PHE A 196 -11.41 -11.60 10.86
CA PHE A 196 -10.94 -11.66 9.48
C PHE A 196 -10.19 -12.98 9.26
N TYR A 197 -10.74 -13.84 8.43
CA TYR A 197 -10.09 -15.05 7.94
C TYR A 197 -9.66 -14.84 6.50
N LYS A 198 -8.77 -15.71 6.02
CA LYS A 198 -8.25 -15.63 4.65
C LYS A 198 -9.35 -15.65 3.57
N ASP A 199 -10.45 -16.34 3.84
CA ASP A 199 -11.54 -16.62 2.89
C ASP A 199 -12.91 -16.04 3.32
N LYS A 200 -12.99 -15.38 4.48
CA LYS A 200 -14.25 -14.81 5.00
C LYS A 200 -14.04 -13.78 6.09
N VAL A 201 -15.09 -13.00 6.33
CA VAL A 201 -15.22 -12.12 7.51
C VAL A 201 -16.47 -12.52 8.29
N THR A 202 -16.34 -12.62 9.62
CA THR A 202 -17.46 -12.91 10.51
C THR A 202 -17.69 -11.77 11.49
N VAL A 203 -18.96 -11.42 11.73
CA VAL A 203 -19.36 -10.42 12.72
C VAL A 203 -20.25 -11.09 13.76
N GLN A 204 -19.92 -10.93 15.05
CA GLN A 204 -20.61 -11.54 16.18
C GLN A 204 -20.81 -10.54 17.32
#